data_AF-A0A9J9HH81-F1
#
_entry.id   AF-A0A9J9HH81-F1
#
_cell.length_a   1.000
_cell.length_b   1.000
_cell.length_c   1.000
_cell.angle_alpha   90.00
_cell.angle_beta   90.00
_cell.angle_gamma   90.00
#
_symmetry.space_group_name_H-M   'P 1'
#
loop_
_entity.id
_entity.type
_entity.pdbx_description
1 polymer ?
#
loop_
_entity_poly.entity_id
_entity_poly.type
_entity_poly.pdbx_seq_one_letter_code
_entity_poly.pdbx_strand_id
1 'polypeptide(L)' 'MVGINVPIPVPVSYYSFGGWKRSGFGDLNQYGTDGIRFYTQTKTITQRWPTGGSVVDQSFVIPTM' A
#
# COMPACT_ATOMS: atom_id res chain seq x y z
N MET A 1 4.46 -9.77 -19.24
CA MET A 1 5.86 -10.08 -19.60
C MET A 1 5.96 -10.33 -21.08
N VAL A 2 7.03 -9.84 -21.70
CA VAL A 2 7.38 -10.12 -23.10
C VAL A 2 8.89 -10.29 -23.14
N GLY A 3 9.37 -11.39 -23.74
CA GLY A 3 10.78 -11.62 -24.00
C GLY A 3 11.10 -11.45 -25.48
N ILE A 4 12.21 -10.80 -25.80
CA ILE A 4 12.74 -10.71 -27.18
C ILE A 4 14.07 -11.46 -27.18
N ASN A 5 14.21 -12.49 -28.02
CA ASN A 5 15.37 -13.39 -28.05
C ASN A 5 15.66 -14.13 -26.73
N VAL A 6 14.65 -14.32 -25.87
CA VAL A 6 14.77 -15.01 -24.58
C VAL A 6 13.64 -16.05 -24.46
N PRO A 7 13.96 -17.35 -24.26
CA PRO A 7 12.95 -18.41 -24.26
C PRO A 7 12.08 -18.42 -23.00
N ILE A 8 12.61 -17.95 -21.87
CA ILE A 8 11.89 -17.88 -20.59
C ILE A 8 12.04 -16.45 -20.04
N PRO A 9 11.08 -15.55 -20.31
CA PRO A 9 11.15 -14.17 -19.86
C PRO A 9 10.65 -14.03 -18.43
N VAL A 10 11.44 -14.51 -17.46
CA VAL A 10 11.16 -14.34 -16.04
C VAL A 10 11.63 -12.94 -15.59
N PRO A 11 10.76 -12.13 -14.95
CA PRO A 11 11.10 -10.82 -14.47
C PRO A 11 11.94 -10.94 -13.21
N VAL A 12 12.90 -10.04 -13.08
CA VAL A 12 13.73 -9.91 -11.87
C VAL A 12 12.86 -9.44 -10.70
N SER A 13 13.28 -9.70 -9.46
CA SER A 13 12.51 -9.51 -8.21
C SER A 13 11.85 -8.12 -8.04
N TYR A 14 12.40 -7.09 -8.68
CA TYR A 14 11.86 -5.72 -8.64
C TYR A 14 10.64 -5.51 -9.56
N TYR A 15 10.38 -6.43 -10.48
CA TYR A 15 9.23 -6.40 -11.39
C TYR A 15 8.21 -7.48 -11.01
N SER A 16 6.95 -7.24 -11.35
CA SER A 16 5.86 -8.17 -11.06
C SER A 16 5.79 -9.33 -12.06
N PHE A 17 5.66 -10.56 -11.54
CA PHE A 17 5.41 -11.78 -12.32
C PHE A 17 3.91 -12.08 -12.40
N GLY A 18 3.38 -12.10 -13.62
CA GLY A 18 1.95 -12.24 -13.89
C GLY A 18 1.64 -12.75 -15.30
N GLY A 19 0.42 -13.21 -15.52
CA GLY A 19 -0.01 -13.72 -16.81
C GLY A 19 -1.42 -13.26 -17.18
N TRP A 20 -1.81 -13.46 -18.45
CA TRP A 20 -3.09 -13.02 -18.98
C TRP A 20 -4.05 -14.22 -19.20
N LYS A 21 -5.37 -13.99 -19.08
CA LYS A 21 -6.45 -15.00 -19.19
C LYS A 21 -6.47 -15.98 -18.01
N ARG A 22 -6.12 -17.26 -18.20
CA ARG A 22 -6.15 -18.32 -17.18
C ARG A 22 -4.78 -18.60 -16.54
N SER A 23 -3.77 -17.80 -16.86
CA SER A 23 -2.41 -17.97 -16.32
C SER A 23 -2.14 -17.17 -15.04
N GLY A 24 -3.19 -16.67 -14.40
CA GLY A 24 -3.16 -15.93 -13.14
C GLY A 24 -4.56 -15.88 -12.56
N PHE A 25 -4.65 -15.85 -11.24
CA PHE A 25 -5.90 -15.68 -10.51
C PHE A 25 -5.78 -14.45 -9.63
N GLY A 26 -6.85 -13.65 -9.57
CA GLY A 26 -6.82 -12.36 -8.88
C GLY A 26 -6.34 -11.21 -9.76
N ASP A 27 -6.30 -10.03 -9.17
CA ASP A 27 -5.96 -8.75 -9.79
C ASP A 27 -4.48 -8.37 -9.62
N LEU A 28 -3.85 -8.78 -8.52
CA LEU A 28 -2.44 -8.50 -8.19
C LEU A 28 -1.49 -9.66 -8.51
N ASN A 29 -0.25 -9.32 -8.83
CA ASN A 29 0.83 -10.23 -9.19
C ASN A 29 1.80 -10.50 -8.02
N GLN A 30 2.65 -11.53 -8.13
CA GLN A 30 3.40 -12.11 -6.99
C GLN A 30 4.59 -11.28 -6.47
N TYR A 31 5.27 -10.51 -7.33
CA TYR A 31 6.53 -9.80 -6.99
C TYR A 31 6.44 -8.30 -7.28
N GLY A 32 7.50 -7.56 -6.96
CA GLY A 32 7.60 -6.13 -7.20
C GLY A 32 6.57 -5.33 -6.41
N THR A 33 6.06 -4.26 -7.03
CA THR A 33 5.09 -3.35 -6.40
C THR A 33 3.74 -4.01 -6.15
N ASP A 34 3.33 -4.96 -6.99
CA ASP A 34 2.06 -5.67 -6.81
C ASP A 34 2.08 -6.58 -5.58
N GLY A 35 3.23 -7.20 -5.27
CA GLY A 35 3.41 -7.96 -4.03
C GLY A 35 3.27 -7.08 -2.78
N ILE A 36 3.82 -5.87 -2.80
CA ILE A 36 3.67 -4.91 -1.69
C ILE A 36 2.19 -4.53 -1.52
N ARG A 37 1.49 -4.24 -2.62
CA ARG A 37 0.06 -3.91 -2.60
C ARG A 37 -0.81 -5.08 -2.12
N PHE A 38 -0.41 -6.32 -2.37
CA PHE A 38 -1.15 -7.50 -1.92
C PHE A 38 -1.06 -7.68 -0.40
N TYR A 39 0.12 -7.47 0.18
CA TYR A 39 0.35 -7.62 1.62
C TYR A 39 0.02 -6.36 2.45
N THR A 40 -0.35 -5.25 1.82
CA THR A 40 -0.65 -3.98 2.51
C THR A 40 -2.02 -3.44 2.12
N GLN A 41 -2.56 -2.54 2.92
CA GLN A 41 -3.81 -1.85 2.64
C GLN A 41 -3.59 -0.35 2.66
N THR A 42 -4.06 0.34 1.61
CA THR A 42 -3.98 1.80 1.53
C THR A 42 -4.93 2.44 2.53
N LYS A 43 -4.38 3.23 3.45
CA LYS A 43 -5.15 4.03 4.41
C LYS A 43 -5.01 5.52 4.09
N THR A 44 -6.12 6.17 3.76
CA THR A 44 -6.16 7.62 3.53
C THR A 44 -6.61 8.33 4.80
N ILE A 45 -5.75 9.18 5.37
CA ILE A 45 -6.03 9.92 6.61
C ILE A 45 -6.17 11.41 6.28
N THR A 46 -7.33 11.98 6.61
CA THR A 46 -7.56 13.42 6.58
C THR A 46 -7.69 13.93 8.00
N GLN A 47 -6.84 14.87 8.40
CA GLN A 47 -6.84 15.43 9.75
C GLN A 47 -7.00 16.95 9.69
N ARG A 48 -7.89 17.48 10.53
CA ARG A 48 -8.06 18.91 10.76
C ARG A 48 -7.97 19.16 12.25
N TRP A 49 -7.06 20.05 12.64
CA TRP A 49 -6.96 20.57 14.00
C TRP A 49 -7.64 21.93 14.05
N PRO A 50 -8.85 22.05 14.61
CA PRO A 50 -9.53 23.34 14.71
C PRO A 50 -8.81 24.25 15.72
N THR A 51 -8.27 25.39 15.26
CA THR A 51 -7.71 26.47 16.09
C THR A 51 -8.73 27.59 16.29
N GLY A 52 -9.96 27.27 16.71
CA GLY A 52 -11.02 28.29 16.79
C GLY A 52 -12.32 27.80 17.40
N GLY A 53 -12.31 27.63 18.72
CA GLY A 53 -13.45 27.61 19.64
C GLY A 53 -12.93 28.15 20.97
N SER A 54 -13.78 28.72 21.82
CA SER A 54 -13.38 29.21 23.15
C SER A 54 -12.54 28.13 23.84
N VAL A 55 -11.25 28.41 24.05
CA VAL A 55 -10.36 27.55 24.81
C VAL A 55 -10.94 27.52 26.23
N VAL A 56 -11.78 26.52 26.52
CA VAL A 56 -12.21 26.24 27.89
C VAL A 56 -11.09 25.44 28.51
N ASP A 57 -10.10 26.20 28.96
CA ASP A 57 -8.93 25.80 29.71
C ASP A 57 -8.01 24.74 29.09
N GLN A 58 -6.74 24.88 29.43
CA GLN A 58 -5.68 23.91 29.22
C GLN A 58 -6.09 22.55 29.81
N SER A 59 -6.80 21.74 29.04
CA SER A 59 -7.30 20.42 29.44
C SER A 59 -6.29 19.33 29.05
N PHE A 60 -5.08 19.46 29.57
CA PHE A 60 -4.20 18.30 29.72
C PHE A 60 -4.58 17.64 31.04
N VAL A 61 -5.05 16.39 30.98
CA VAL A 61 -5.38 15.63 32.19
C VAL A 61 -4.08 15.31 32.92
N ILE A 62 -3.83 15.98 34.05
CA ILE A 62 -2.73 15.64 34.95
C ILE A 62 -3.17 14.43 35.77
N PRO A 63 -2.42 13.30 35.76
CA PRO A 63 -2.74 12.16 36.60
C PRO A 63 -2.48 12.51 38.07
N THR A 64 -3.52 12.42 38.91
CA THR A 64 -3.38 12.51 40.37
C THR A 64 -3.17 11.11 40.96
N MET A 65 -2.26 11.00 41.93
CA MET A 65 -1.97 9.79 42.71
C MET A 65 -3.18 9.30 43.52
#